data_AF-A0A1Y3B8V4-F1
#
_entry.id   AF-A0A1Y3B8V4-F1
#
_cell.length_a   1.000
_cell.length_b   1.000
_cell.length_c   1.000
_cell.angle_alpha   90.00
_cell.angle_beta   90.00
_cell.angle_gamma   90.00
#
_symmetry.space_group_name_H-M   'P 1'
#
loop_
_entity.id
_entity.type
_entity.pdbx_description
1 polymer ?
#
loop_
_entity_poly.entity_id
_entity_poly.type
_entity_poly.pdbx_seq_one_letter_code
_entity_poly.pdbx_strand_id
1 'polypeptide(L)'
;METNQILHQLIQEALTSVSNDVKNAVNLVSTREDVAELIQADYGIDLIIPRGSNELVSSIQEQSQHVPVLGHSEGICHVYVDDRADMEKAIRIGNYVIFEIIFCL
;
A
#
# COMPACT_ATOMS: atom_id res chain seq x y z
N MET A 1 -13.07 -15.63 0.47
CA MET A 1 -11.67 -15.61 -0.01
C MET A 1 -10.83 -15.32 1.22
N GLU A 2 -10.12 -16.32 1.75
CA GLU A 2 -9.46 -16.26 3.08
C GLU A 2 -7.95 -16.00 2.98
N THR A 3 -7.47 -15.53 1.83
CA THR A 3 -6.03 -15.39 1.53
C THR A 3 -5.26 -14.63 2.61
N ASN A 4 -5.77 -13.48 3.05
CA ASN A 4 -5.11 -12.66 4.06
C ASN A 4 -5.06 -13.35 5.44
N GLN A 5 -6.08 -14.14 5.78
CA GLN A 5 -6.12 -14.90 7.02
C GLN A 5 -5.08 -16.02 7.01
N ILE A 6 -4.96 -16.75 5.90
CA ILE A 6 -3.94 -17.80 5.74
C ILE A 6 -2.53 -17.20 5.78
N LEU A 7 -2.30 -16.08 5.10
CA LEU A 7 -1.00 -15.39 5.13
C LEU A 7 -0.65 -14.90 6.54
N HIS A 8 -1.62 -14.33 7.26
CA HIS A 8 -1.42 -13.91 8.65
C HIS A 8 -1.07 -15.10 9.55
N GLN A 9 -1.76 -16.24 9.38
CA GLN A 9 -1.45 -17.46 10.13
C GLN A 9 0.00 -17.92 9.88
N LEU A 10 0.44 -17.97 8.62
CA LEU A 10 1.81 -18.37 8.28
C LEU A 10 2.86 -17.41 8.85
N ILE A 11 2.57 -16.11 8.86
CA ILE A 11 3.44 -15.09 9.49
C ILE A 11 3.51 -15.32 11.00
N GLN A 12 2.39 -15.60 11.66
CA GLN A 12 2.32 -15.89 13.10
C GLN A 12 3.12 -17.14 13.47
N GLU A 13 3.02 -18.19 12.68
CA GLU A 13 3.80 -19.43 12.84
C GLU A 13 5.31 -19.15 12.70
N ALA A 14 5.70 -18.36 11.70
CA ALA A 14 7.08 -17.98 11.48
C ALA A 14 7.64 -17.12 12.64
N LEU A 15 6.90 -16.11 13.11
CA LEU A 15 7.30 -15.27 14.23
C LEU A 15 7.48 -16.08 15.53
N THR A 16 6.54 -16.99 15.80
CA THR A 16 6.57 -17.85 16.99
C THR A 16 7.79 -18.79 16.99
N SER A 17 8.26 -19.22 15.82
CA SER A 17 9.47 -20.06 15.69
C SER A 17 10.76 -19.34 16.11
N VAL A 18 10.77 -18.00 16.09
CA VAL A 18 11.91 -17.17 16.50
C VAL A 18 11.82 -16.79 17.97
N SER A 19 10.69 -16.25 18.41
CA SER A 19 10.42 -15.92 19.81
C SER A 19 8.92 -15.72 20.03
N ASN A 20 8.42 -16.12 21.20
CA ASN A 20 7.02 -15.92 21.56
C ASN A 20 6.69 -14.43 21.85
N ASP A 21 7.70 -13.61 22.17
CA ASP A 21 7.51 -12.19 22.49
C ASP A 21 7.15 -11.33 21.27
N VAL A 22 7.52 -11.79 20.07
CA VAL A 22 7.27 -11.07 18.80
C VAL A 22 6.02 -11.54 18.06
N LYS A 23 5.26 -12.46 18.65
CA LYS A 23 4.06 -13.02 18.03
C LYS A 23 3.07 -11.92 17.58
N ASN A 24 2.89 -10.89 18.41
CA ASN A 24 1.95 -9.81 18.13
C ASN A 24 2.55 -8.66 17.29
N ALA A 25 3.74 -8.84 16.70
CA ALA A 25 4.39 -7.81 15.88
C ALA A 25 3.64 -7.52 14.57
N VAL A 26 2.87 -8.48 14.05
CA VAL A 26 2.06 -8.33 12.82
C VAL A 26 0.63 -8.77 13.11
N ASN A 27 -0.31 -7.82 13.07
CA ASN A 27 -1.73 -8.08 13.30
C ASN A 27 -2.53 -7.84 12.02
N LEU A 28 -3.55 -8.68 11.79
CA LEU A 28 -4.48 -8.53 10.69
C LEU A 28 -5.75 -7.85 11.21
N VAL A 29 -6.11 -6.74 10.58
CA VAL A 29 -7.39 -6.05 10.80
C VAL A 29 -8.34 -6.47 9.69
N SER A 30 -9.53 -6.94 10.06
CA SER A 30 -10.40 -7.66 9.11
C SER A 30 -11.64 -6.88 8.69
N THR A 31 -12.07 -5.87 9.47
CA THR A 31 -13.28 -5.09 9.17
C THR A 31 -12.94 -3.63 8.90
N ARG A 32 -13.84 -2.93 8.20
CA ARG A 32 -13.65 -1.51 7.88
C ARG A 32 -13.89 -0.65 9.12
N GLU A 33 -14.77 -1.10 10.00
CA GLU A 33 -15.11 -0.49 11.28
C GLU A 33 -13.88 -0.49 12.20
N ASP A 34 -13.18 -1.63 12.33
CA ASP A 34 -11.95 -1.73 13.13
C ASP A 34 -10.86 -0.79 12.62
N VAL A 35 -10.76 -0.60 11.29
CA VAL A 35 -9.80 0.32 10.68
C VAL A 35 -10.12 1.77 11.06
N ALA A 36 -11.39 2.16 11.03
CA ALA A 36 -11.80 3.51 11.40
C ALA A 36 -11.53 3.80 12.89
N GLU A 37 -11.79 2.83 13.78
CA GLU A 37 -11.47 2.95 15.20
C GLU A 37 -9.96 3.05 15.44
N LEU A 38 -9.14 2.27 14.72
CA LEU A 38 -7.68 2.34 14.80
C LEU A 38 -7.13 3.69 14.33
N ILE A 39 -7.67 4.25 13.25
CA ILE A 39 -7.24 5.57 12.73
C ILE A 39 -7.52 6.69 13.74
N GLN A 40 -8.60 6.57 14.51
CA GLN A 40 -8.99 7.52 15.56
C GLN A 40 -8.29 7.26 16.91
N ALA A 41 -7.61 6.12 17.06
CA ALA A 41 -6.91 5.80 18.30
C ALA A 41 -5.63 6.64 18.42
N ASP A 42 -5.62 7.57 19.38
CA ASP A 42 -4.52 8.51 19.61
C ASP A 42 -3.22 7.87 20.13
N TYR A 43 -3.25 6.61 20.54
CA TYR A 43 -2.14 5.98 21.25
C TYR A 43 -1.70 4.68 20.59
N GLY A 44 -0.45 4.65 20.10
CA GLY A 44 0.22 3.44 19.62
C GLY A 44 0.38 3.30 18.11
N ILE A 45 -0.03 4.30 17.32
CA ILE A 45 0.20 4.34 15.87
C ILE A 45 1.04 5.57 15.51
N ASP A 46 2.26 5.34 15.04
CA ASP A 46 3.18 6.42 14.67
C ASP A 46 3.06 6.85 13.20
N LEU A 47 2.51 5.98 12.34
CA LEU A 47 2.43 6.20 10.90
C LEU A 47 1.35 5.33 10.26
N ILE A 48 0.54 5.92 9.37
CA ILE A 48 -0.40 5.18 8.53
C ILE A 48 0.08 5.21 7.07
N ILE A 49 0.09 4.05 6.41
CA ILE A 49 0.49 3.90 5.01
C ILE A 49 -0.68 3.34 4.20
N PRO A 50 -1.59 4.19 3.68
CA PRO A 50 -2.71 3.74 2.89
C PRO A 50 -2.23 3.32 1.49
N ARG A 51 -2.68 2.16 1.02
CA ARG A 51 -2.39 1.64 -0.32
C ARG A 51 -3.71 1.30 -1.00
N GLY A 52 -4.04 2.03 -2.05
CA GLY A 52 -5.30 1.90 -2.78
C GLY A 52 -5.59 3.14 -3.59
N SER A 53 -6.87 3.37 -3.89
CA SER A 53 -7.31 4.51 -4.69
C SER A 53 -7.12 5.84 -3.95
N ASN A 54 -7.17 6.95 -4.70
CA ASN A 54 -7.13 8.30 -4.13
C ASN A 54 -8.21 8.52 -3.08
N GLU A 55 -9.43 8.03 -3.34
CA GLU A 55 -10.55 8.22 -2.42
C GLU A 55 -10.26 7.56 -1.06
N LEU A 56 -9.60 6.39 -1.07
CA LEU A 56 -9.18 5.73 0.16
C LEU A 56 -8.12 6.55 0.90
N VAL A 57 -7.10 7.03 0.17
CA VAL A 57 -6.01 7.81 0.76
C VAL A 57 -6.55 9.11 1.38
N SER A 58 -7.36 9.86 0.63
CA SER A 58 -7.98 11.10 1.09
C SER A 58 -8.91 10.87 2.28
N SER A 59 -9.74 9.82 2.23
CA SER A 59 -10.62 9.44 3.35
C SER A 59 -9.83 9.19 4.64
N ILE A 60 -8.68 8.52 4.56
CA ILE A 60 -7.87 8.21 5.74
C ILE A 60 -7.15 9.47 6.24
N GLN A 61 -6.68 10.32 5.33
CA GLN A 61 -6.07 11.61 5.68
C GLN A 61 -7.05 12.54 6.40
N GLU A 62 -8.33 12.58 6.00
CA GLU A 62 -9.36 13.37 6.67
C GLU A 62 -9.71 12.83 8.06
N GLN A 63 -9.69 11.51 8.24
CA GLN A 63 -10.00 10.85 9.51
C GLN A 63 -8.85 10.88 10.51
N SER A 64 -7.60 10.94 10.04
CA SER A 64 -6.41 10.90 10.88
C SER A 64 -5.94 12.30 11.26
N GLN A 65 -6.32 12.76 12.44
CA GLN A 65 -5.95 14.11 12.93
C GLN A 65 -4.59 14.16 13.63
N HIS A 66 -4.16 13.05 14.21
CA HIS A 66 -3.00 13.00 15.12
C HIS A 66 -1.85 12.13 14.61
N VAL A 67 -2.12 11.26 13.64
CA VAL A 67 -1.12 10.33 13.10
C VAL A 67 -0.73 10.78 11.68
N PRO A 68 0.57 10.89 11.36
CA PRO A 68 0.98 11.23 10.01
C PRO A 68 0.58 10.12 9.03
N VAL A 69 0.10 10.52 7.85
CA VAL A 69 -0.30 9.59 6.78
C VAL A 69 0.67 9.72 5.60
N LEU A 70 1.38 8.65 5.28
CA LEU A 70 2.28 8.58 4.13
C LEU A 70 1.52 8.00 2.93
N GLY A 71 0.86 8.89 2.19
CA GLY A 71 0.19 8.59 0.94
C GLY A 71 0.72 9.47 -0.20
N HIS A 72 1.12 8.85 -1.31
CA HIS A 72 1.36 9.54 -2.58
C HIS A 72 0.21 9.15 -3.51
N SER A 73 -0.87 9.91 -3.50
CA SER A 73 -2.12 9.40 -4.05
C SER A 73 -2.15 9.41 -5.58
N GLU A 74 -1.38 10.26 -6.25
CA GLU A 74 -1.35 10.32 -7.71
C GLU A 74 -0.02 10.82 -8.26
N GLY A 75 0.37 10.22 -9.39
CA GLY A 75 1.46 10.71 -10.22
C GLY A 75 1.18 10.32 -11.66
N ILE A 76 1.15 11.30 -12.56
CA ILE A 76 1.11 10.98 -13.98
C ILE A 76 2.49 10.50 -14.38
N CYS A 77 2.59 9.22 -14.74
CA CYS A 77 3.80 8.68 -15.33
C CYS A 77 3.93 9.19 -16.77
N HIS A 78 4.91 10.06 -17.02
CA HIS A 78 5.19 10.59 -18.35
C HIS A 78 6.41 9.89 -18.97
N VAL A 79 6.32 9.62 -20.27
CA VAL A 79 7.46 9.20 -21.09
C VAL A 79 7.70 10.27 -22.14
N TYR A 80 8.89 10.86 -22.13
CA TYR A 80 9.33 11.78 -23.17
C TYR A 80 10.23 11.01 -24.16
N VAL A 81 9.90 11.09 -25.46
CA VAL A 81 10.70 10.51 -26.54
C VAL A 81 11.40 11.64 -27.27
N ASP A 82 12.72 11.70 -27.11
CA ASP A 82 13.60 12.67 -27.76
C ASP A 82 13.67 12.44 -29.28
N ASP A 83 13.96 13.48 -30.06
CA ASP A 83 14.04 13.39 -31.53
C ASP A 83 15.17 12.49 -32.04
N ARG A 84 16.20 12.26 -31.20
CA ARG A 84 17.32 11.35 -31.47
C ARG A 84 17.16 9.99 -30.79
N ALA A 85 15.99 9.71 -30.21
CA ALA A 85 15.75 8.45 -29.53
C ALA A 85 15.76 7.26 -30.50
N ASP A 86 16.33 6.16 -30.03
CA ASP A 86 16.25 4.86 -30.70
C ASP A 86 14.80 4.38 -30.72
N MET A 87 14.26 4.18 -31.92
CA MET A 87 12.85 3.87 -32.07
C MET A 87 12.44 2.52 -31.50
N GLU A 88 13.28 1.50 -31.59
CA GLU A 88 12.96 0.18 -31.03
C GLU A 88 12.92 0.25 -29.51
N LYS A 89 13.84 1.00 -28.90
CA LYS A 89 13.83 1.22 -27.44
C LYS A 89 12.62 2.04 -27.00
N ALA A 90 12.26 3.09 -27.74
CA ALA A 90 11.11 3.92 -27.44
C ALA A 90 9.79 3.13 -27.48
N ILE A 91 9.58 2.30 -28.51
CA ILE A 91 8.40 1.43 -28.62
C ILE A 91 8.36 0.44 -27.46
N ARG A 92 9.51 -0.17 -27.14
CA ARG A 92 9.59 -1.13 -26.03
C ARG A 92 9.20 -0.47 -24.70
N ILE A 93 9.82 0.67 -24.37
CA ILE A 93 9.52 1.40 -23.13
C ILE A 93 8.06 1.85 -23.10
N GLY A 94 7.53 2.40 -24.21
CA GLY A 94 6.14 2.79 -24.32
C GLY A 94 5.18 1.63 -24.05
N ASN A 95 5.43 0.47 -24.62
CA ASN A 95 4.61 -0.73 -24.39
C ASN A 95 4.66 -1.19 -22.93
N TYR A 96 5.83 -1.16 -22.27
CA TYR A 96 5.94 -1.52 -20.86
C TYR A 96 5.20 -0.52 -19.97
N VAL A 97 5.35 0.78 -20.22
CA VAL A 97 4.71 1.83 -19.42
C VAL A 97 3.19 1.80 -19.60
N ILE A 98 2.69 1.56 -20.82
CA ILE A 98 1.25 1.37 -21.06
C ILE A 98 0.74 0.16 -20.27
N PHE A 99 1.48 -0.95 -20.26
CA PHE A 99 1.07 -2.17 -19.56
C PHE A 99 1.08 -2.00 -18.04
N GLU A 100 2.10 -1.37 -17.46
CA GLU A 100 2.15 -1.11 -16.02
C GLU A 100 1.12 -0.08 -15.58
N ILE A 101 0.88 0.99 -16.35
CA ILE A 101 -0.15 1.98 -16.02
C ILE A 101 -1.54 1.33 -16.02
N ILE A 102 -1.85 0.46 -16.99
CA ILE A 102 -3.12 -0.27 -17.03
C ILE A 102 -3.26 -1.23 -15.83
N PHE A 103 -2.15 -1.74 -15.28
CA PHE A 103 -2.19 -2.67 -14.16
C PHE A 103 -2.14 -1.98 -12.79
N CYS A 104 -1.69 -0.72 -12.73
CA CYS A 104 -1.60 0.09 -11.52
C CYS A 104 -2.79 1.04 -11.29
N LEU A 105 -3.65 1.27 -12.30
CA LEU A 105 -4.90 2.02 -12.20
C LEU A 105 -6.11 1.08 -12.13
#